data_AF-A0A517ZV52-F1
#
_entry.id   AF-A0A517ZV52-F1
#
_cell.length_a   1.000
_cell.length_b   1.000
_cell.length_c   1.000
_cell.angle_alpha   90.00
_cell.angle_beta   90.00
_cell.angle_gamma   90.00
#
_symmetry.space_group_name_H-M   'P 1'
#
loop_
_entity.id
_entity.type
_entity.pdbx_description
1 polymer ?
#
loop_
_entity_poly.entity_id
_entity_poly.type
_entity_poly.pdbx_seq_one_letter_code
_entity_poly.pdbx_strand_id
1 'polypeptide(L)'
;MPNFKAKFVVLVHDWPELHWDLMLEKQASLRTFRLSHPPDHPSAVVAEPLPDHRKVYLDYEGEVSSNRGTVTRWDVGAYELLSETDLRIEFRLESERLTGTAVLSRETDDDDWTFAFTSAS
;
A
#
# COMPACT_ATOMS: atom_id res chain seq x y z
N MET A 1 -14.33 -0.26 -21.88
CA MET A 1 -14.80 0.09 -20.52
C MET A 1 -13.84 1.15 -20.00
N PRO A 2 -14.29 2.25 -19.37
CA PRO A 2 -13.35 3.19 -18.78
C PRO A 2 -12.50 2.44 -17.75
N ASN A 3 -11.17 2.59 -17.88
CA ASN A 3 -10.20 2.02 -16.96
C ASN A 3 -10.36 2.77 -15.64
N PHE A 4 -11.23 2.30 -14.75
CA PHE A 4 -11.43 2.92 -13.45
C PHE A 4 -10.17 2.68 -12.62
N LYS A 5 -9.29 3.67 -12.59
CA LYS A 5 -8.17 3.69 -11.66
C LYS A 5 -8.71 4.03 -10.28
N ALA A 6 -8.48 3.13 -9.33
CA ALA A 6 -8.81 3.33 -7.92
C ALA A 6 -7.69 4.13 -7.25
N LYS A 7 -7.93 4.72 -6.09
CA LYS A 7 -6.90 5.49 -5.38
C LYS A 7 -6.00 4.60 -4.54
N PHE A 8 -4.77 5.03 -4.37
CA PHE A 8 -3.91 4.52 -3.31
C PHE A 8 -3.35 5.67 -2.49
N VAL A 9 -2.99 5.38 -1.25
CA VAL A 9 -2.17 6.26 -0.42
C VAL A 9 -1.08 5.42 0.23
N VAL A 10 0.08 6.03 0.45
CA VAL A 10 1.13 5.51 1.32
C VAL A 10 1.29 6.48 2.46
N LEU A 11 1.12 6.01 3.69
CA LEU A 11 1.33 6.81 4.89
C LEU A 11 2.63 6.37 5.58
N VAL A 12 3.43 7.31 6.04
CA VAL A 12 4.48 7.04 7.03
C VAL A 12 3.81 7.00 8.40
N HIS A 13 3.99 5.91 9.13
CA HIS A 13 3.46 5.74 10.48
C HIS A 13 4.60 5.48 11.47
N ASP A 14 4.67 6.25 12.55
CA ASP A 14 5.78 6.23 13.52
C ASP A 14 5.58 5.28 14.72
N TRP A 15 4.56 4.40 14.69
CA TRP A 15 4.23 3.50 15.81
C TRP A 15 3.84 2.08 15.35
N PRO A 16 4.22 1.00 16.05
CA PRO A 16 5.10 0.97 17.22
C PRO A 16 6.55 1.29 16.88
N GLU A 17 6.89 1.21 15.59
CA GLU A 17 8.15 1.59 14.97
C GLU A 17 7.83 2.25 13.62
N LEU A 18 8.79 2.99 13.08
CA LEU A 18 8.65 3.64 11.77
C LEU A 18 8.38 2.60 10.67
N HIS A 19 7.30 2.79 9.92
CA HIS A 19 6.95 1.96 8.77
C HIS A 19 6.07 2.71 7.77
N TRP A 20 5.69 2.03 6.68
CA TRP A 20 4.86 2.59 5.61
C TRP A 20 3.59 1.79 5.41
N ASP A 21 2.42 2.41 5.57
CA ASP A 21 1.15 1.77 5.26
C ASP A 21 0.76 2.02 3.81
N LEU A 22 0.80 0.98 2.98
CA LEU A 22 0.24 0.98 1.64
C LEU A 22 -1.26 0.65 1.71
N MET A 23 -2.09 1.58 1.25
CA MET A 23 -3.55 1.46 1.31
C MET A 23 -4.18 1.47 -0.08
N LEU A 24 -4.69 0.29 -0.45
CA LEU A 24 -5.44 -0.14 -1.63
C LEU A 24 -6.92 0.25 -1.68
N GLU A 25 -7.41 1.27 -2.38
CA GLU A 25 -8.88 1.48 -2.45
C GLU A 25 -9.61 0.30 -3.12
N LYS A 26 -10.33 -0.50 -2.32
CA LYS A 26 -11.10 -1.65 -2.79
C LYS A 26 -12.55 -1.53 -2.35
N GLN A 27 -13.45 -1.24 -3.31
CA GLN A 27 -14.89 -1.08 -3.07
C GLN A 27 -15.20 -0.03 -1.99
N ALA A 28 -15.55 -0.46 -0.77
CA ALA A 28 -15.98 0.39 0.34
C ALA A 28 -14.87 0.63 1.39
N SER A 29 -13.74 -0.06 1.30
CA SER A 29 -12.64 -0.01 2.24
C SER A 29 -11.29 0.24 1.55
N LEU A 30 -10.24 0.31 2.34
CA LEU A 30 -8.86 0.28 1.90
C LEU A 30 -8.25 -1.05 2.33
N ARG A 31 -7.78 -1.85 1.38
CA ARG A 31 -6.95 -3.01 1.66
C ARG A 31 -5.56 -2.50 2.07
N THR A 32 -5.12 -2.84 3.27
CA THR A 32 -3.92 -2.22 3.85
C THR A 32 -2.80 -3.23 4.06
N PHE A 33 -1.58 -2.84 3.71
CA PHE A 33 -0.36 -3.57 4.03
C PHE A 33 0.64 -2.65 4.71
N ARG A 34 1.20 -3.10 5.83
CA ARG A 34 2.33 -2.46 6.50
C ARG A 34 3.63 -2.93 5.85
N LEU A 35 4.37 -2.01 5.25
CA LEU A 35 5.65 -2.26 4.62
C LEU A 35 6.80 -1.92 5.57
N SER A 36 7.81 -2.80 5.65
CA SER A 36 8.96 -2.59 6.53
C SER A 36 9.92 -1.48 6.04
N HIS A 37 9.80 -1.06 4.78
CA HIS A 37 10.64 -0.06 4.13
C HIS A 37 9.78 0.77 3.15
N PRO A 38 10.27 1.93 2.66
CA PRO A 38 9.57 2.71 1.65
C PRO A 38 9.18 1.88 0.41
N PRO A 39 8.06 2.17 -0.26
CA PRO A 39 7.65 1.46 -1.47
C PRO A 39 8.64 1.56 -2.65
N ASP A 40 9.51 2.58 -2.68
CA ASP A 40 10.54 2.75 -3.71
C ASP A 40 11.88 2.07 -3.35
N HIS A 41 11.89 1.22 -2.32
CA HIS A 41 13.05 0.42 -1.96
C HIS A 41 13.45 -0.53 -3.10
N PRO A 42 14.76 -0.65 -3.45
CA PRO A 42 15.22 -1.36 -4.65
C PRO A 42 15.06 -2.88 -4.61
N SER A 43 14.85 -3.44 -3.41
CA SER A 43 14.63 -4.88 -3.19
C SER A 43 13.25 -5.10 -2.60
N ALA A 44 12.71 -6.31 -2.77
CA ALA A 44 11.47 -6.72 -2.12
C ALA A 44 11.55 -6.53 -0.59
N VAL A 45 10.46 -6.05 0.00
CA VAL A 45 10.33 -5.72 1.42
C VAL A 45 9.23 -6.56 2.04
N VAL A 46 9.29 -6.78 3.36
CA VAL A 46 8.20 -7.45 4.08
C VAL A 46 6.95 -6.57 4.01
N ALA A 47 5.82 -7.19 3.71
CA ALA A 47 4.50 -6.59 3.74
C ALA A 47 3.62 -7.40 4.72
N GLU A 48 3.08 -6.76 5.74
CA GLU A 48 2.19 -7.40 6.71
C GLU A 48 0.74 -6.98 6.38
N PRO A 49 -0.18 -7.92 6.11
CA PRO A 49 -1.57 -7.57 5.88
C PRO A 49 -2.21 -7.02 7.16
N LEU A 50 -2.88 -5.88 7.06
CA LEU A 50 -3.62 -5.27 8.16
C LEU A 50 -5.12 -5.33 7.93
N PRO A 51 -5.94 -5.19 8.98
CA PRO A 51 -7.38 -5.02 8.81
C PRO A 51 -7.70 -3.89 7.84
N ASP A 52 -8.76 -4.08 7.06
CA ASP A 52 -9.24 -3.07 6.11
C ASP A 52 -9.48 -1.71 6.79
N HIS A 53 -8.94 -0.65 6.18
CA HIS A 53 -9.07 0.71 6.69
C HIS A 53 -10.25 1.44 6.05
N ARG A 54 -10.75 2.47 6.75
CA ARG A 54 -11.80 3.35 6.22
C ARG A 54 -11.20 4.27 5.14
N LYS A 55 -11.97 4.54 4.08
CA LYS A 55 -11.55 5.42 2.97
C LYS A 55 -11.13 6.84 3.38
N VAL A 56 -11.53 7.32 4.56
CA VAL A 56 -11.06 8.59 5.11
C VAL A 56 -9.53 8.66 5.20
N TYR A 57 -8.84 7.53 5.34
CA TYR A 57 -7.38 7.48 5.40
C TYR A 57 -6.67 7.83 4.09
N LEU A 58 -7.37 7.89 2.95
CA LEU A 58 -6.81 8.41 1.70
C LEU A 58 -6.35 9.87 1.85
N ASP A 59 -7.09 10.64 2.65
CA ASP A 59 -6.89 12.08 2.81
C ASP A 59 -6.41 12.46 4.22
N TYR A 60 -6.43 11.51 5.18
CA TYR A 60 -6.10 11.74 6.58
C TYR A 60 -4.59 11.83 6.85
N GLU A 61 -4.21 12.81 7.66
CA GLU A 61 -2.90 12.93 8.29
C GLU A 61 -3.11 13.41 9.74
N GLY A 62 -2.25 12.98 10.66
CA GLY A 62 -2.33 13.35 12.07
C GLY A 62 -2.33 12.16 13.03
N GLU A 63 -2.72 12.43 14.27
CA GLU A 63 -2.65 11.47 15.38
C GLU A 63 -3.59 10.28 15.22
N VAL A 64 -3.06 9.07 15.31
CA VAL A 64 -3.84 7.85 15.32
C VAL A 64 -4.40 7.61 16.72
N SER A 65 -5.69 7.26 16.77
CA SER A 65 -6.42 7.02 18.02
C SER A 65 -5.71 6.07 18.96
N SER A 66 -5.93 6.27 20.27
CA SER A 66 -5.35 5.45 21.34
C SER A 66 -3.83 5.58 21.48
N ASN A 67 -3.28 6.77 21.22
CA ASN A 67 -1.84 7.07 21.31
C ASN A 67 -0.97 6.13 20.47
N ARG A 68 -1.47 5.73 19.29
CA ARG A 68 -0.76 4.85 18.37
C ARG A 68 0.06 5.65 17.36
N GLY A 69 0.71 6.72 17.79
CA GLY A 69 1.55 7.54 16.91
C GLY A 69 0.79 8.46 15.95
N THR A 70 1.49 8.93 14.93
CA THR A 70 1.04 9.87 13.90
C THR A 70 1.25 9.28 12.51
N VAL A 71 0.32 9.55 11.60
CA VAL A 71 0.48 9.26 10.17
C VAL A 71 0.67 10.54 9.37
N THR A 72 1.63 10.51 8.44
CA THR A 72 1.87 11.58 7.46
C THR A 72 1.88 11.00 6.06
N ARG A 73 1.43 11.76 5.06
CA ARG A 73 1.37 11.25 3.69
C ARG A 73 2.77 11.14 3.09
N TRP A 74 3.14 9.95 2.68
CA TRP A 74 4.36 9.68 1.92
C TRP A 74 4.14 9.84 0.41
N ASP A 75 3.02 9.32 -0.09
CA ASP A 75 2.61 9.41 -1.50
C ASP A 75 1.10 9.17 -1.65
N VAL A 76 0.52 9.63 -2.75
CA VAL A 76 -0.89 9.40 -3.11
C VAL A 76 -1.03 9.42 -4.62
N GLY A 77 -1.90 8.58 -5.15
CA GLY A 77 -2.15 8.56 -6.58
C GLY A 77 -3.26 7.61 -6.97
N ALA A 78 -3.19 7.19 -8.22
CA ALA A 78 -4.10 6.23 -8.80
C ALA A 78 -3.39 4.90 -9.00
N TYR A 79 -4.13 3.79 -8.90
CA TYR A 79 -3.63 2.47 -9.21
C TYR A 79 -4.62 1.72 -10.11
N GLU A 80 -4.07 0.78 -10.86
CA GLU A 80 -4.80 -0.14 -11.72
C GLU A 80 -4.47 -1.57 -11.32
N LEU A 81 -5.47 -2.35 -10.94
CA LEU A 81 -5.28 -3.78 -10.67
C LEU A 81 -5.05 -4.51 -11.99
N LEU A 82 -3.91 -5.19 -12.11
CA LEU A 82 -3.53 -5.95 -13.31
C LEU A 82 -3.91 -7.42 -13.18
N SER A 83 -3.66 -8.03 -12.01
CA SER A 83 -4.11 -9.38 -11.68
C SER A 83 -4.19 -9.59 -10.17
N GLU A 84 -5.06 -10.50 -9.73
CA GLU A 84 -5.20 -10.88 -8.32
C GLU A 84 -5.47 -12.40 -8.23
N THR A 85 -4.65 -13.07 -7.42
CA THR A 85 -4.84 -14.45 -6.95
C THR A 85 -4.64 -14.47 -5.43
N ASP A 86 -4.90 -15.61 -4.80
CA ASP A 86 -4.72 -15.76 -3.35
C ASP A 86 -3.25 -15.58 -2.91
N LEU A 87 -2.28 -15.77 -3.81
CA LEU A 87 -0.84 -15.70 -3.52
C LEU A 87 -0.15 -14.47 -4.12
N ARG A 88 -0.84 -13.72 -4.98
CA ARG A 88 -0.22 -12.63 -5.74
C ARG A 88 -1.23 -11.55 -6.12
N ILE A 89 -0.87 -10.30 -5.86
CA ILE A 89 -1.61 -9.12 -6.30
C ILE A 89 -0.64 -8.26 -7.11
N GLU A 90 -0.96 -8.01 -8.37
CA GLU A 90 -0.16 -7.19 -9.27
C GLU A 90 -0.96 -5.97 -9.72
N PHE A 91 -0.36 -4.79 -9.59
CA PHE A 91 -1.02 -3.52 -9.87
C PHE A 91 -0.03 -2.49 -10.39
N ARG A 92 -0.50 -1.56 -11.22
CA ARG A 92 0.25 -0.39 -11.66
C ARG A 92 -0.04 0.78 -10.72
N LEU A 93 1.01 1.48 -10.29
CA LEU A 93 0.92 2.72 -9.53
C LEU A 93 1.24 3.91 -10.43
N GLU A 94 0.49 5.00 -10.24
CA GLU A 94 0.70 6.28 -10.89
C GLU A 94 0.50 7.43 -9.89
N SER A 95 1.61 8.05 -9.52
CA SER A 95 1.69 9.29 -8.73
C SER A 95 2.92 10.09 -9.15
N GLU A 96 3.18 11.21 -8.49
CA GLU A 96 4.41 11.99 -8.69
C GLU A 96 5.68 11.22 -8.29
N ARG A 97 5.57 10.23 -7.37
CA ARG A 97 6.72 9.48 -6.84
C ARG A 97 6.78 8.05 -7.35
N LEU A 98 5.65 7.34 -7.36
CA LEU A 98 5.54 5.95 -7.78
C LEU A 98 4.83 5.87 -9.13
N THR A 99 5.62 5.76 -10.19
CA THR A 99 5.13 5.41 -11.53
C THR A 99 5.76 4.09 -11.95
N GLY A 100 4.98 3.01 -12.02
CA GLY A 100 5.50 1.67 -12.31
C GLY A 100 4.58 0.53 -11.91
N THR A 101 5.11 -0.69 -11.87
CA THR A 101 4.38 -1.89 -11.46
C THR A 101 4.80 -2.31 -10.06
N ALA A 102 3.83 -2.64 -9.22
CA ALA A 102 4.01 -3.19 -7.90
C ALA A 102 3.42 -4.60 -7.80
N VAL A 103 4.05 -5.42 -6.98
CA VAL A 103 3.67 -6.81 -6.73
C VAL A 103 3.65 -7.03 -5.23
N LEU A 104 2.51 -7.51 -4.73
CA LEU A 104 2.41 -8.17 -3.43
C LEU A 104 2.37 -9.68 -3.68
N SER A 105 3.22 -10.45 -3.01
CA SER A 105 3.22 -11.93 -3.15
C SER A 105 3.62 -12.67 -1.88
N ARG A 106 3.10 -13.89 -1.75
CA ARG A 106 3.44 -14.86 -0.69
C ARG A 106 3.60 -16.26 -1.30
N GLU A 107 4.34 -17.14 -0.63
CA GLU A 107 4.60 -18.50 -1.13
C GLU A 107 3.53 -19.52 -0.70
N THR A 108 2.98 -19.33 0.51
CA THR A 108 1.94 -20.17 1.13
C THR A 108 0.70 -19.33 1.44
N ASP A 109 -0.31 -19.93 2.07
CA ASP A 109 -1.49 -19.21 2.57
C ASP A 109 -1.23 -18.53 3.94
N ASP A 110 0.03 -18.45 4.37
CA ASP A 110 0.42 -17.71 5.56
C ASP A 110 0.46 -16.19 5.26
N ASP A 111 0.60 -15.36 6.30
CA ASP A 111 0.60 -13.89 6.18
C ASP A 111 1.98 -13.29 5.85
N ASP A 112 2.93 -14.12 5.39
CA ASP A 112 4.29 -13.74 5.00
C ASP A 112 4.32 -13.10 3.60
N TRP A 113 3.69 -11.94 3.44
CA TRP A 113 3.71 -11.21 2.18
C TRP A 113 5.00 -10.43 1.99
N THR A 114 5.37 -10.26 0.72
CA THR A 114 6.42 -9.36 0.26
C THR A 114 5.86 -8.35 -0.71
N PHE A 115 6.40 -7.13 -0.70
CA PHE A 115 6.11 -6.07 -1.65
C PHE A 115 7.35 -5.77 -2.48
N ALA A 116 7.21 -5.70 -3.80
CA ALA A 116 8.25 -5.27 -4.72
C ALA A 116 7.71 -4.25 -5.72
N PHE A 117 8.48 -3.19 -5.98
CA PHE A 117 8.14 -2.16 -6.96
C PHE A 117 9.19 -2.11 -8.07
N THR A 118 8.74 -1.91 -9.30
CA THR A 118 9.58 -1.69 -10.48
C THR A 118 9.12 -0.43 -11.18
N SER A 119 9.98 0.60 -11.21
CA SER A 119 9.66 1.86 -11.87
C SER A 119 9.50 1.69 -13.38
N ALA A 120 8.56 2.42 -13.97
CA ALA A 120 8.52 2.59 -15.41
C ALA A 120 9.77 3.38 -15.86
N SER A 121 10.37 2.96 -16.98
CA SER A 121 11.48 3.69 -17.62
C SER A 121 10.98 4.89 -18.41
#